data_AF-A0A949CHC0-F1
#
_entry.id   AF-A0A949CHC0-F1
#
_cell.length_a   1.000
_cell.length_b   1.000
_cell.length_c   1.000
_cell.angle_alpha   90.00
_cell.angle_beta   90.00
_cell.angle_gamma   90.00
#
_symmetry.space_group_name_H-M   'P 1'
#
loop_
_entity.id
_entity.type
_entity.pdbx_description
1 polymer ?
#
loop_
_entity_poly.entity_id
_entity_poly.type
_entity_poly.pdbx_seq_one_letter_code
_entity_poly.pdbx_strand_id
1 'polypeptide(L)'
;MKFLKYFPKNSEGLYIIYELYSFDNLFMLLLKNNFTHEEAINFVITACSLSGLIFQERIHNHDYLNLSANDALSPQDASIKSKLIFDILQCIKVNNYA
;
A
#
# COMPACT_ATOMS: atom_id res chain seq x y z
N MET A 1 12.09 -1.55 -8.62
CA MET A 1 10.74 -2.17 -8.43
C MET A 1 10.70 -3.65 -8.01
N LYS A 2 11.81 -4.40 -7.87
CA LYS A 2 11.80 -5.82 -7.45
C LYS A 2 11.07 -6.10 -6.12
N PHE A 3 10.91 -5.08 -5.27
CA PHE A 3 10.29 -5.17 -3.96
C PHE A 3 8.76 -5.37 -4.00
N LEU A 4 8.10 -4.95 -5.10
CA LEU A 4 6.64 -5.03 -5.21
C LEU A 4 6.10 -6.46 -5.20
N LYS A 5 6.94 -7.46 -5.52
CA LYS A 5 6.58 -8.88 -5.50
C LYS A 5 6.12 -9.37 -4.12
N TYR A 6 6.46 -8.65 -3.05
CA TYR A 6 6.06 -9.01 -1.69
C TYR A 6 4.65 -8.51 -1.33
N PHE A 7 4.13 -7.52 -2.06
CA PHE A 7 2.82 -6.95 -1.77
C PHE A 7 1.70 -7.76 -2.46
N PRO A 8 0.63 -8.10 -1.73
CA PRO A 8 -0.51 -8.82 -2.28
C PRO A 8 -1.25 -7.98 -3.32
N LYS A 9 -1.89 -8.68 -4.26
CA LYS A 9 -2.75 -8.10 -5.29
C LYS A 9 -4.15 -8.68 -5.22
N ASN A 10 -5.14 -7.87 -5.62
CA ASN A 10 -6.51 -8.36 -5.82
C ASN A 10 -6.63 -9.10 -7.18
N SER A 11 -7.83 -9.59 -7.49
CA SER A 11 -8.13 -10.30 -8.75
C SER A 11 -7.95 -9.44 -10.01
N GLU A 12 -7.93 -8.11 -9.87
CA GLU A 12 -7.73 -7.15 -10.96
C GLU A 12 -6.23 -6.81 -11.14
N GLY A 13 -5.35 -7.38 -10.32
CA GLY A 13 -3.91 -7.15 -10.39
C GLY A 13 -3.42 -5.86 -9.70
N LEU A 14 -4.31 -5.16 -8.97
CA LEU A 14 -4.00 -3.97 -8.17
C LEU A 14 -3.41 -4.35 -6.81
N TYR A 15 -2.39 -3.62 -6.36
CA TYR A 15 -1.79 -3.83 -5.04
C TYR A 15 -2.77 -3.45 -3.93
N ILE A 16 -2.88 -4.28 -2.89
CA ILE A 16 -3.87 -4.07 -1.83
C ILE A 16 -3.29 -3.21 -0.72
N ILE A 17 -3.79 -1.98 -0.58
CA ILE A 17 -3.29 -0.99 0.38
C ILE A 17 -4.50 -0.35 1.07
N TYR A 18 -4.98 -0.99 2.14
CA TYR A 18 -6.23 -0.59 2.80
C TYR A 18 -6.06 0.11 4.14
N GLU A 19 -4.83 0.22 4.65
CA GLU A 19 -4.55 0.82 5.95
C GLU A 19 -3.26 1.65 5.91
N LEU A 20 -3.20 2.67 6.77
CA LEU A 20 -2.22 3.76 6.70
C LEU A 20 -0.77 3.28 6.79
N TYR A 21 -0.49 2.27 7.60
CA TYR A 21 0.85 1.73 7.76
C TYR A 21 1.35 1.05 6.47
N SER A 22 0.51 0.28 5.79
CA SER A 22 0.84 -0.34 4.51
C SER A 22 1.05 0.71 3.42
N PHE A 23 0.24 1.78 3.43
CA PHE A 23 0.45 2.92 2.54
C PHE A 23 1.80 3.58 2.81
N ASP A 24 2.06 3.98 4.06
CA ASP A 24 3.27 4.72 4.42
C ASP A 24 4.51 3.92 4.02
N ASN A 25 4.54 2.62 4.33
CA ASN A 25 5.67 1.76 3.97
C ASN A 25 5.83 1.56 2.46
N LEU A 26 4.74 1.32 1.72
CA LEU A 26 4.81 1.23 0.25
C LEU A 26 5.34 2.54 -0.33
N PHE A 27 4.81 3.68 0.13
CA PHE A 27 5.18 5.01 -0.34
C PHE A 27 6.66 5.30 -0.09
N MET A 28 7.13 5.08 1.15
CA MET A 28 8.53 5.25 1.51
C MET A 28 9.45 4.32 0.72
N LEU A 29 9.02 3.09 0.40
CA LEU A 29 9.77 2.19 -0.48
C LEU A 29 9.84 2.69 -1.92
N LEU A 30 8.80 3.34 -2.45
CA LEU A 30 8.85 3.99 -3.77
C LEU A 30 9.87 5.14 -3.74
N LEU A 31 9.82 6.01 -2.73
CA LEU A 31 10.80 7.08 -2.56
C LEU A 31 12.24 6.55 -2.47
N LYS A 32 12.45 5.47 -1.70
CA LYS A 32 13.75 4.78 -1.60
C LYS A 32 14.23 4.16 -2.91
N ASN A 33 13.33 3.96 -3.87
CA ASN A 33 13.63 3.52 -5.23
C ASN A 33 13.69 4.69 -6.23
N ASN A 34 13.98 5.90 -5.76
CA ASN A 34 14.17 7.14 -6.53
C ASN A 34 12.90 7.68 -7.21
N PHE A 35 11.71 7.34 -6.71
CA PHE A 35 10.50 8.03 -7.12
C PHE A 35 10.45 9.37 -6.39
N THR A 36 10.05 10.42 -7.11
CA THR A 36 9.57 11.65 -6.47
C THR A 36 8.25 11.38 -5.75
N HIS A 37 7.84 12.27 -4.84
CA HIS A 37 6.52 12.17 -4.20
C HIS A 37 5.38 12.15 -5.21
N GLU A 38 5.49 12.94 -6.29
CA GLU A 38 4.51 12.98 -7.38
C GLU A 38 4.43 11.66 -8.14
N GLU A 39 5.57 11.07 -8.50
CA GLU A 39 5.60 9.75 -9.16
C GLU A 39 5.09 8.65 -8.22
N ALA A 40 5.44 8.71 -6.94
CA ALA A 40 5.01 7.73 -5.95
C ALA A 40 3.49 7.79 -5.73
N ILE A 41 2.91 8.98 -5.59
CA ILE A 41 1.45 9.10 -5.42
C ILE A 41 0.70 8.70 -6.69
N ASN A 42 1.21 9.06 -7.88
CA ASN A 42 0.64 8.61 -9.15
C ASN A 42 0.66 7.09 -9.27
N PHE A 43 1.75 6.44 -8.86
CA PHE A 43 1.80 4.98 -8.80
C PHE A 43 0.73 4.43 -7.86
N VAL A 44 0.59 5.00 -6.65
CA VAL A 44 -0.39 4.51 -5.67
C VAL A 44 -1.82 4.66 -6.20
N ILE A 45 -2.17 5.81 -6.78
CA ILE A 45 -3.51 6.07 -7.31
C ILE A 45 -3.85 5.15 -8.50
N THR A 46 -2.88 4.83 -9.34
CA THR A 46 -3.13 4.08 -10.59
C THR A 46 -2.95 2.57 -10.47
N ALA A 47 -2.14 2.10 -9.51
CA ALA A 47 -1.76 0.69 -9.39
C ALA A 47 -2.25 0.02 -8.11
N CYS A 48 -2.87 0.74 -7.17
CA CYS A 48 -3.32 0.19 -5.89
C CYS A 48 -4.85 0.21 -5.76
N SER A 49 -5.37 -0.82 -5.10
CA SER A 49 -6.72 -0.84 -4.54
C SER A 49 -6.64 -0.21 -3.16
N LEU A 50 -7.36 0.89 -2.95
CA LEU A 50 -7.27 1.74 -1.76
C LEU A 50 -8.57 1.73 -0.97
N SER A 51 -8.47 1.92 0.35
CA SER A 51 -9.63 2.19 1.19
C SER A 51 -9.93 3.69 1.21
N GLY A 52 -11.17 4.06 1.55
CA GLY A 52 -11.54 5.47 1.73
C GLY A 52 -10.72 6.17 2.81
N LEU A 53 -10.27 5.44 3.84
CA LEU A 53 -9.39 5.96 4.88
C LEU A 53 -8.06 6.46 4.33
N ILE A 54 -7.43 5.70 3.42
CA ILE A 54 -6.19 6.15 2.77
C ILE A 54 -6.43 7.43 1.96
N PHE A 55 -7.53 7.45 1.22
CA PHE A 55 -7.86 8.61 0.39
C PHE A 55 -8.01 9.86 1.26
N GLN A 56 -8.75 9.79 2.37
CA GLN A 56 -8.94 10.91 3.27
C GLN A 56 -7.63 11.34 3.96
N GLU A 57 -7.00 10.41 4.68
CA GLU A 57 -5.92 10.74 5.61
C GLU A 57 -4.59 10.97 4.92
N ARG A 58 -4.33 10.33 3.77
CA ARG A 58 -3.05 10.48 3.07
C ARG A 58 -3.19 11.34 1.84
N ILE A 59 -4.11 11.01 0.94
CA ILE A 59 -4.17 11.63 -0.38
C ILE A 59 -4.78 13.03 -0.32
N HIS A 60 -5.98 13.14 0.23
CA HIS A 60 -6.74 14.38 0.34
C HIS A 60 -6.06 15.38 1.30
N ASN A 61 -5.58 14.89 2.46
CA ASN A 61 -4.89 15.75 3.43
C ASN A 61 -3.42 16.03 3.05
N HIS A 62 -2.91 15.39 1.99
CA HIS A 62 -1.52 15.52 1.52
C HIS A 62 -0.45 15.09 2.55
N ASP A 63 -0.82 14.33 3.58
CA ASP A 63 0.11 13.86 4.62
C ASP A 63 1.23 12.98 4.06
N TYR A 64 1.07 12.40 2.86
CA TYR A 64 2.13 11.65 2.19
C TYR A 64 3.37 12.50 1.87
N LEU A 65 3.24 13.82 1.79
CA LEU A 65 4.37 14.74 1.56
C LEU A 65 5.36 14.76 2.73
N ASN A 66 4.92 14.38 3.92
CA ASN A 66 5.77 14.31 5.11
C ASN A 66 6.57 13.01 5.21
N LEU A 67 6.32 12.04 4.33
CA LEU A 67 7.01 10.76 4.32
C LEU A 67 8.40 10.87 3.66
N SER A 68 9.35 10.11 4.20
CA SER A 68 10.75 10.10 3.75
C SER A 68 11.25 8.69 3.47
N ALA A 69 12.14 8.56 2.48
CA ALA A 69 12.78 7.29 2.13
C ALA A 69 13.63 6.70 3.28
N ASN A 70 14.12 7.54 4.19
CA ASN A 70 15.02 7.13 5.27
C ASN A 70 14.32 6.24 6.31
N ASP A 71 13.01 6.39 6.46
CA ASP A 71 12.21 5.64 7.44
C ASP A 71 11.65 4.33 6.86
N ALA A 72 11.98 4.01 5.60
CA ALA A 72 11.47 2.83 4.93
C ALA A 72 12.03 1.53 5.53
N LEU A 73 11.13 0.67 6.00
CA LEU A 73 11.43 -0.70 6.40
C LEU A 73 11.97 -1.55 5.24
N SER A 74 12.40 -2.78 5.55
CA SER A 74 12.67 -3.75 4.51
C SER A 74 11.37 -4.07 3.75
N PRO A 75 11.44 -4.38 2.43
CA PRO A 75 10.25 -4.73 1.66
C PRO A 75 9.41 -5.87 2.23
N GLN A 76 10.08 -6.87 2.81
CA GLN A 76 9.41 -8.02 3.40
C GLN A 76 8.64 -7.57 4.63
N ASP A 77 9.26 -6.82 5.55
CA ASP A 77 8.60 -6.35 6.78
C ASP A 77 7.44 -5.41 6.46
N ALA A 78 7.63 -4.51 5.49
CA ALA A 78 6.60 -3.60 5.00
C ALA A 78 5.37 -4.35 4.46
N SER A 79 5.56 -5.51 3.84
CA SER A 79 4.48 -6.27 3.22
C SER A 79 3.62 -7.05 4.20
N ILE A 80 4.11 -7.31 5.43
CA ILE A 80 3.45 -8.22 6.39
C ILE A 80 2.03 -7.75 6.73
N LYS A 81 1.83 -6.46 7.02
CA LYS A 81 0.50 -5.93 7.35
C LYS A 81 -0.45 -5.97 6.18
N SER A 82 -0.01 -5.57 5.00
CA SER A 82 -0.81 -5.64 3.77
C SER A 82 -1.26 -7.09 3.49
N LYS A 83 -0.35 -8.05 3.67
CA LYS A 83 -0.66 -9.48 3.55
C LYS A 83 -1.65 -9.97 4.61
N LEU A 84 -1.47 -9.60 5.88
CA LEU A 84 -2.40 -9.96 6.95
C LEU A 84 -3.82 -9.44 6.67
N ILE A 85 -3.96 -8.18 6.27
CA ILE A 85 -5.26 -7.59 5.92
C ILE A 85 -5.88 -8.34 4.74
N PHE A 86 -5.09 -8.66 3.72
CA PHE A 86 -5.57 -9.45 2.60
C PHE A 86 -6.11 -10.82 3.04
N ASP A 87 -5.35 -11.55 3.86
CA ASP A 87 -5.74 -12.89 4.32
C ASP A 87 -7.03 -12.83 5.17
N ILE A 88 -7.17 -11.83 6.04
CA ILE A 88 -8.43 -11.58 6.79
C ILE A 88 -9.60 -11.35 5.84
N LEU A 89 -9.42 -10.52 4.80
CA LEU A 89 -10.49 -10.24 3.83
C LEU A 89 -10.89 -11.47 3.03
N GLN A 90 -9.94 -12.35 2.71
CA GLN A 90 -10.26 -13.63 2.07
C GLN A 90 -11.10 -14.52 3.00
N CYS A 91 -10.74 -14.62 4.28
CA CYS A 91 -11.52 -15.37 5.26
C CYS A 91 -12.96 -14.85 5.41
N ILE A 92 -13.16 -13.53 5.44
CA ILE A 92 -14.49 -12.92 5.54
C ILE A 92 -15.32 -13.20 4.29
N LYS A 93 -14.73 -13.13 3.09
CA LYS A 93 -15.44 -13.41 1.84
C LYS A 93 -15.94 -14.85 1.75
N VAL A 94 -15.16 -15.82 2.22
CA VAL A 94 -15.55 -17.24 2.24
C VAL A 94 -16.80 -17.47 3.10
N ASN A 95 -16.96 -16.72 4.19
CA ASN A 95 -18.09 -16.87 5.11
C ASN A 95 -19.39 -16.21 4.64
N ASN A 96 -19.37 -15.37 3.59
CA ASN A 96 -20.58 -14.73 3.05
C ASN A 96 -21.29 -15.58 1.98
N TYR A 97 -20.82 -16.80 1.72
CA TYR A 97 -21.42 -17.77 0.79
C TYR A 97 -21.66 -19.15 1.43
N ALA A 98 -21.65 -19.22 2.77
CA ALA A 98 -21.95 -20.43 3.55
C ALA A 98 -23.34 -20.36 4.19
#